data_AF-A0A7G5IFH4-F1
#
_entry.id   AF-A0A7G5IFH4-F1
#
_cell.length_a   1.000
_cell.length_b   1.000
_cell.length_c   1.000
_cell.angle_alpha   90.00
_cell.angle_beta   90.00
_cell.angle_gamma   90.00
#
_symmetry.space_group_name_H-M   'P 1'
#
loop_
_entity.id
_entity.type
_entity.pdbx_description
1 polymer ?
#
loop_
_entity_poly.entity_id
_entity_poly.type
_entity_poly.pdbx_seq_one_letter_code
_entity_poly.pdbx_strand_id
1 'polypeptide(L)'
;MSEALERFRLACGDINATAASLGFPPFCTGLRTETPLNSAPYVVDLPGFAALLGTDERRRAMIATLEAQLAALATQGVEWRLALIGGSFLRDAAIPADIDALIFYAIDPDRLSQAKAALTRLAAARSAACLDLSFCPVDVDPMILVKRSIFFSNLFAYDRDARSLVKGTVLLVPPLPSARRETDHRAKMTPETPSTLFSGAAS
;
A
#
# COMPACT_ATOMS: atom_id res chain seq x y z
N MET A 1 -2.16 5.07 8.48
CA MET A 1 -2.45 5.96 7.34
C MET A 1 -2.90 7.31 7.88
N SER A 2 -2.46 8.43 7.29
CA SER A 2 -2.85 9.78 7.73
C SER A 2 -4.27 10.12 7.26
N GLU A 3 -4.93 11.06 7.95
CA GLU A 3 -6.26 11.53 7.56
C GLU A 3 -6.29 12.14 6.15
N ALA A 4 -5.20 12.82 5.76
CA ALA A 4 -5.05 13.38 4.42
C ALA A 4 -5.01 12.30 3.33
N LEU A 5 -4.29 11.20 3.57
CA LEU A 5 -4.24 10.08 2.62
C LEU A 5 -5.59 9.36 2.52
N GLU A 6 -6.34 9.26 3.62
CA GLU A 6 -7.70 8.71 3.57
C GLU A 6 -8.65 9.60 2.75
N ARG A 7 -8.62 10.92 2.97
CA ARG A 7 -9.41 11.86 2.17
C ARG A 7 -9.06 11.77 0.69
N PHE A 8 -7.78 11.65 0.38
CA PHE A 8 -7.32 11.48 -1.00
C PHE A 8 -7.80 10.14 -1.60
N ARG A 9 -7.68 9.03 -0.87
CA ARG A 9 -8.19 7.72 -1.29
C ARG A 9 -9.69 7.77 -1.58
N LEU A 10 -10.47 8.38 -0.70
CA LEU A 10 -11.91 8.55 -0.89
C LEU A 10 -12.22 9.38 -2.14
N ALA A 11 -11.49 10.48 -2.37
CA ALA A 11 -11.65 11.30 -3.57
C ALA A 11 -11.29 10.54 -4.87
N CYS A 12 -10.33 9.63 -4.82
CA CYS A 12 -10.00 8.74 -5.94
C CYS A 12 -10.99 7.56 -6.09
N GLY A 13 -11.82 7.29 -5.09
CA GLY A 13 -12.70 6.12 -5.04
C GLY A 13 -13.70 6.07 -6.19
N ASP A 14 -14.27 7.22 -6.55
CA ASP A 14 -15.37 7.33 -7.51
C ASP A 14 -14.99 6.86 -8.92
N ILE A 15 -13.72 7.01 -9.33
CA ILE A 15 -13.29 6.60 -10.67
C ILE A 15 -12.97 5.10 -10.76
N ASN A 16 -12.72 4.42 -9.63
CA ASN A 16 -12.13 3.09 -9.64
C ASN A 16 -13.04 2.04 -10.29
N ALA A 17 -14.37 2.15 -10.10
CA ALA A 17 -15.32 1.26 -10.76
C ALA A 17 -15.32 1.46 -12.28
N THR A 18 -15.29 2.72 -12.74
CA THR A 18 -15.13 3.05 -14.16
C THR A 18 -13.82 2.52 -14.71
N ALA A 19 -12.71 2.76 -14.02
CA ALA A 19 -11.39 2.25 -14.40
C ALA A 19 -11.40 0.73 -14.53
N ALA A 20 -11.94 0.02 -13.55
CA ALA A 20 -12.04 -1.44 -13.57
C ALA A 20 -12.86 -1.94 -14.77
N SER A 21 -14.02 -1.31 -15.05
CA SER A 21 -14.86 -1.66 -16.21
C SER A 21 -14.17 -1.44 -17.56
N LEU A 22 -13.17 -0.54 -17.60
CA LEU A 22 -12.34 -0.24 -18.78
C LEU A 22 -11.01 -1.02 -18.78
N GLY A 23 -10.79 -1.94 -17.83
CA GLY A 23 -9.55 -2.71 -17.71
C GLY A 23 -8.35 -1.88 -17.25
N PHE A 24 -8.59 -0.87 -16.40
CA PHE A 24 -7.62 0.07 -15.83
C PHE A 24 -6.74 0.74 -16.91
N PRO A 25 -7.30 1.62 -17.76
CA PRO A 25 -6.51 2.37 -18.73
C PRO A 25 -5.57 3.37 -18.02
N PRO A 26 -4.54 3.93 -18.69
CA PRO A 26 -3.71 5.00 -18.11
C PRO A 26 -4.54 6.23 -17.68
N PHE A 27 -5.60 6.53 -18.43
CA PHE A 27 -6.55 7.61 -18.18
C PHE A 27 -7.96 7.09 -18.46
N CYS A 28 -8.91 7.33 -17.55
CA CYS A 28 -10.33 7.00 -17.79
C CYS A 28 -11.02 7.99 -18.74
N THR A 29 -10.44 9.19 -18.89
CA THR A 29 -10.94 10.24 -19.76
C THR A 29 -9.97 10.49 -20.92
N GLY A 30 -10.40 11.27 -21.91
CA GLY A 30 -9.52 11.68 -23.01
C GLY A 30 -8.36 12.57 -22.54
N LEU A 31 -7.26 12.53 -23.29
CA LEU A 31 -6.11 13.42 -23.08
C LEU A 31 -6.54 14.90 -23.04
N ARG A 32 -5.91 15.68 -22.17
CA ARG A 32 -6.21 17.08 -21.79
C ARG A 32 -7.32 17.28 -20.75
N THR A 33 -7.81 16.20 -20.14
CA THR A 33 -8.76 16.27 -19.01
C THR A 33 -8.30 15.41 -17.83
N GLU A 34 -7.05 14.96 -17.86
CA GLU A 34 -6.42 14.17 -16.82
C GLU A 34 -6.20 15.00 -15.55
N THR A 35 -6.41 14.33 -14.42
CA THR A 35 -6.17 14.82 -13.07
C THR A 35 -5.64 13.64 -12.25
N PRO A 36 -4.97 13.89 -11.11
CA PRO A 36 -4.58 12.82 -10.20
C PRO A 36 -5.74 11.93 -9.70
N LEU A 37 -7.00 12.36 -9.89
CA LEU A 37 -8.20 11.64 -9.48
C LEU A 37 -8.76 10.72 -10.56
N ASN A 38 -8.37 10.87 -11.83
CA ASN A 38 -8.94 10.11 -12.96
C ASN A 38 -7.89 9.41 -13.85
N SER A 39 -6.65 9.34 -13.37
CA SER A 39 -5.53 8.70 -14.03
C SER A 39 -4.88 7.64 -13.16
N ALA A 40 -4.22 6.67 -13.79
CA ALA A 40 -3.36 5.75 -13.07
C ALA A 40 -2.21 6.48 -12.33
N PRO A 41 -1.74 5.96 -11.18
CA PRO A 41 -2.24 4.76 -10.51
C PRO A 41 -3.57 5.01 -9.77
N TYR A 42 -4.53 4.09 -9.95
CA TYR A 42 -5.83 4.14 -9.29
C TYR A 42 -5.74 3.69 -7.84
N VAL A 43 -6.26 4.47 -6.89
CA VAL A 43 -6.03 4.23 -5.46
C VAL A 43 -7.17 3.43 -4.85
N VAL A 44 -6.88 2.24 -4.31
CA VAL A 44 -7.85 1.35 -3.66
C VAL A 44 -7.31 0.80 -2.34
N ASP A 45 -8.20 0.45 -1.42
CA ASP A 45 -7.85 -0.39 -0.27
C ASP A 45 -7.97 -1.88 -0.64
N LEU A 46 -7.56 -2.76 0.27
CA LEU A 46 -7.56 -4.21 0.02
C LEU A 46 -8.97 -4.80 -0.17
N PRO A 47 -9.99 -4.44 0.63
CA PRO A 47 -11.36 -4.87 0.37
C PRO A 47 -11.89 -4.39 -0.98
N GLY A 48 -11.64 -3.14 -1.36
CA GLY A 48 -12.02 -2.59 -2.65
C GLY A 48 -11.31 -3.26 -3.81
N PHE A 49 -10.02 -3.55 -3.67
CA PHE A 49 -9.25 -4.33 -4.65
C PHE A 49 -9.83 -5.73 -4.85
N ALA A 50 -10.16 -6.43 -3.77
CA ALA A 50 -10.81 -7.74 -3.82
C ALA A 50 -12.21 -7.68 -4.45
N ALA A 51 -12.99 -6.64 -4.16
CA ALA A 51 -14.31 -6.46 -4.76
C ALA A 51 -14.23 -6.19 -6.28
N LEU A 52 -13.26 -5.39 -6.72
CA LEU A 52 -13.10 -5.01 -8.13
C LEU A 52 -12.49 -6.13 -8.98
N LEU A 53 -11.51 -6.87 -8.44
CA LEU A 53 -10.68 -7.80 -9.21
C LEU A 53 -10.79 -9.26 -8.76
N GLY A 54 -11.51 -9.57 -7.68
CA GLY A 54 -11.76 -10.93 -7.20
C GLY A 54 -12.91 -11.63 -7.93
N THR A 55 -12.99 -11.47 -9.25
CA THR A 55 -14.13 -11.93 -10.07
C THR A 55 -14.22 -13.46 -10.18
N ASP A 56 -13.08 -14.15 -10.20
CA ASP A 56 -13.01 -15.62 -10.23
C ASP A 56 -12.22 -16.21 -9.05
N GLU A 57 -12.30 -17.54 -8.90
CA GLU A 57 -11.66 -18.27 -7.79
C GLU A 57 -10.13 -18.13 -7.78
N ARG A 58 -9.50 -18.14 -8.96
CA ARG A 58 -8.04 -18.00 -9.10
C ARG A 58 -7.60 -16.60 -8.66
N ARG A 59 -8.29 -15.56 -9.11
CA ARG A 59 -8.03 -14.17 -8.69
C ARG A 59 -8.22 -14.00 -7.19
N ARG A 60 -9.31 -14.52 -6.63
CA ARG A 60 -9.55 -14.51 -5.17
C ARG A 60 -8.42 -15.22 -4.40
N ALA A 61 -7.96 -16.37 -4.87
CA ALA A 61 -6.85 -17.10 -4.26
C ALA A 61 -5.53 -16.32 -4.31
N MET A 62 -5.23 -15.65 -5.43
CA MET A 62 -4.04 -14.80 -5.55
C MET A 62 -4.10 -13.59 -4.62
N ILE A 63 -5.25 -12.92 -4.54
CA ILE A 63 -5.46 -11.78 -3.62
C ILE A 63 -5.33 -12.22 -2.17
N ALA A 64 -5.94 -13.35 -1.79
CA ALA A 64 -5.82 -13.91 -0.44
C ALA A 64 -4.37 -14.29 -0.11
N THR A 65 -3.63 -14.82 -1.09
CA THR A 65 -2.21 -15.13 -0.93
C THR A 65 -1.39 -13.86 -0.73
N LEU A 66 -1.63 -12.81 -1.52
CA LEU A 66 -1.01 -11.49 -1.35
C LEU A 66 -1.28 -10.94 0.06
N GLU A 67 -2.53 -10.93 0.49
CA GLU A 67 -2.93 -10.47 1.83
C GLU A 67 -2.20 -11.23 2.93
N ALA A 68 -2.17 -12.57 2.85
CA ALA A 68 -1.47 -13.41 3.81
C ALA A 68 0.04 -13.13 3.86
N GLN A 69 0.68 -12.90 2.72
CA GLN A 69 2.12 -12.56 2.69
C GLN A 69 2.38 -11.16 3.27
N LEU A 70 1.54 -10.17 2.97
CA LEU A 70 1.64 -8.83 3.56
C LEU A 70 1.44 -8.85 5.07
N ALA A 71 0.49 -9.65 5.57
CA ALA A 71 0.29 -9.86 7.00
C ALA A 71 1.48 -10.58 7.66
N ALA A 72 2.02 -11.62 7.02
CA ALA A 72 3.19 -12.34 7.50
C ALA A 72 4.43 -11.43 7.59
N LEU A 73 4.66 -10.57 6.59
CA LEU A 73 5.71 -9.55 6.61
C LEU A 73 5.60 -8.63 7.84
N ALA A 74 4.40 -8.17 8.17
CA ALA A 74 4.17 -7.35 9.36
C ALA A 74 4.61 -8.05 10.65
N THR A 75 4.32 -9.35 10.80
CA THR A 75 4.78 -10.14 11.96
C THR A 75 6.30 -10.30 12.05
N GLN A 76 7.03 -10.03 10.95
CA GLN A 76 8.49 -10.15 10.84
C GLN A 76 9.19 -8.79 10.86
N GLY A 77 8.48 -7.71 11.23
CA GLY A 77 9.04 -6.37 11.33
C GLY A 77 9.11 -5.61 10.00
N VAL A 78 8.32 -6.02 9.00
CA VAL A 78 8.19 -5.32 7.71
C VAL A 78 6.81 -4.72 7.60
N GLU A 79 6.70 -3.40 7.75
CA GLU A 79 5.44 -2.67 7.57
C GLU A 79 5.34 -2.21 6.12
N TRP A 80 4.45 -2.82 5.34
CA TRP A 80 4.14 -2.30 4.01
C TRP A 80 3.32 -1.00 4.12
N ARG A 81 3.66 -0.02 3.29
CA ARG A 81 3.06 1.31 3.27
C ARG A 81 2.11 1.49 2.10
N LEU A 82 2.48 0.95 0.94
CA LEU A 82 1.75 1.00 -0.32
C LEU A 82 2.16 -0.21 -1.16
N ALA A 83 1.30 -0.65 -2.07
CA ALA A 83 1.70 -1.59 -3.11
C ALA A 83 1.24 -1.08 -4.48
N LEU A 84 2.18 -0.85 -5.39
CA LEU A 84 1.86 -0.54 -6.78
C LEU A 84 1.69 -1.86 -7.53
N ILE A 85 0.49 -2.14 -8.01
CA ILE A 85 0.09 -3.36 -8.69
C ILE A 85 -0.09 -3.07 -10.18
N GLY A 86 0.31 -4.02 -11.00
CA GLY A 86 0.31 -3.89 -12.44
C GLY A 86 0.13 -5.21 -13.18
N GLY A 87 0.57 -5.20 -14.44
CA GLY A 87 0.73 -6.41 -15.22
C GLY A 87 -0.58 -7.04 -15.69
N SER A 88 -0.52 -8.34 -15.95
CA SER A 88 -1.65 -9.07 -16.56
C SER A 88 -2.85 -9.22 -15.60
N PHE A 89 -2.60 -9.12 -14.29
CA PHE A 89 -3.63 -9.22 -13.26
C PHE A 89 -4.74 -8.18 -13.43
N LEU A 90 -4.43 -6.96 -13.86
CA LEU A 90 -5.44 -5.91 -13.98
C LEU A 90 -6.37 -6.05 -15.20
N ARG A 91 -6.17 -7.06 -16.07
CA ARG A 91 -6.94 -7.24 -17.30
C ARG A 91 -8.10 -8.22 -17.11
N ASP A 92 -9.32 -7.77 -17.36
CA ASP A 92 -10.53 -8.59 -17.16
C ASP A 92 -10.57 -9.86 -18.04
N ALA A 93 -10.18 -9.74 -19.31
CA ALA A 93 -10.26 -10.85 -20.27
C ALA A 93 -9.10 -11.89 -20.19
N ALA A 94 -8.09 -11.67 -19.33
CA ALA A 94 -6.94 -12.55 -19.22
C ALA A 94 -6.99 -13.37 -17.93
N ILE A 95 -6.73 -14.67 -18.04
CA ILE A 95 -6.43 -15.52 -16.87
C ILE A 95 -5.03 -15.11 -16.38
N PRO A 96 -4.91 -14.47 -15.21
CA PRO A 96 -3.62 -13.95 -14.78
C PRO A 96 -2.70 -15.10 -14.34
N ALA A 97 -1.43 -15.01 -14.69
CA ALA A 97 -0.42 -15.96 -14.23
C ALA A 97 -0.09 -15.71 -12.75
N ASP A 98 0.11 -14.44 -12.41
CA ASP A 98 0.58 -13.93 -11.12
C ASP A 98 0.08 -12.48 -10.87
N ILE A 99 0.38 -11.96 -9.69
CA ILE A 99 0.27 -10.54 -9.35
C ILE A 99 1.66 -9.89 -9.43
N ASP A 100 1.84 -8.96 -10.36
CA ASP A 100 3.01 -8.08 -10.42
C ASP A 100 2.83 -6.91 -9.45
N ALA A 101 3.72 -6.77 -8.46
CA ALA A 101 3.64 -5.68 -7.50
C ALA A 101 5.00 -5.14 -7.04
N LEU A 102 5.07 -3.82 -6.86
CA LEU A 102 6.12 -3.14 -6.10
C LEU A 102 5.57 -2.79 -4.71
N ILE A 103 6.10 -3.45 -3.68
CA ILE A 103 5.76 -3.20 -2.28
C ILE A 103 6.68 -2.12 -1.71
N PHE A 104 6.10 -1.00 -1.31
CA PHE A 104 6.77 0.04 -0.54
C PHE A 104 6.68 -0.31 0.94
N TYR A 105 7.79 -0.33 1.67
CA TYR A 105 7.80 -0.82 3.05
C TYR A 105 8.77 -0.05 3.95
N ALA A 106 8.55 -0.14 5.25
CA ALA A 106 9.48 0.26 6.31
C ALA A 106 9.88 -0.97 7.12
N ILE A 107 11.09 -0.96 7.69
CA ILE A 107 11.56 -2.00 8.60
C ILE A 107 11.53 -1.46 10.03
N ASP A 108 11.03 -2.28 10.95
CA ASP A 108 11.25 -2.11 12.38
C ASP A 108 12.74 -2.35 12.71
N PRO A 109 13.48 -1.34 13.18
CA PRO A 109 14.92 -1.44 13.42
C PRO A 109 15.28 -2.55 14.42
N ASP A 110 14.42 -2.82 15.39
CA ASP A 110 14.64 -3.85 16.41
C ASP A 110 14.48 -5.28 15.85
N ARG A 111 13.94 -5.40 14.63
CA ARG A 111 13.66 -6.65 13.94
C ARG A 111 14.39 -6.79 12.60
N LEU A 112 15.42 -5.98 12.37
CA LEU A 112 16.13 -5.90 11.09
C LEU A 112 16.55 -7.26 10.52
N SER A 113 17.11 -8.15 11.34
CA SER A 113 17.55 -9.49 10.90
C SER A 113 16.37 -10.37 10.45
N GLN A 114 15.24 -10.31 11.15
CA GLN A 114 14.03 -11.06 10.81
C GLN A 114 13.40 -10.51 9.53
N ALA A 115 13.31 -9.17 9.42
CA ALA A 115 12.81 -8.48 8.24
C ALA A 115 13.63 -8.81 6.98
N LYS A 116 14.97 -8.81 7.08
CA LYS A 116 15.85 -9.19 5.96
C LYS A 116 15.64 -10.64 5.53
N ALA A 117 15.54 -11.57 6.48
CA ALA A 117 15.28 -12.98 6.18
C ALA A 117 13.90 -13.16 5.51
N ALA A 118 12.89 -12.45 6.00
CA ALA A 118 11.54 -12.44 5.44
C ALA A 118 11.49 -12.01 3.97
N LEU A 119 12.08 -10.84 3.68
CA LEU A 119 12.15 -10.27 2.34
C LEU A 119 12.92 -11.17 1.38
N THR A 120 14.05 -11.74 1.85
CA THR A 120 14.87 -12.66 1.05
C THR A 120 14.08 -13.93 0.70
N ARG A 121 13.39 -14.52 1.68
CA ARG A 121 12.55 -15.70 1.48
C ARG A 121 11.43 -15.44 0.47
N LEU A 122 10.75 -14.30 0.57
CA LEU A 122 9.70 -13.93 -0.37
C LEU A 122 10.22 -13.66 -1.78
N ALA A 123 11.35 -12.96 -1.91
CA ALA A 123 11.99 -12.74 -3.20
C ALA A 123 12.40 -14.05 -3.88
N ALA A 124 12.81 -15.05 -3.10
CA ALA A 124 13.14 -16.39 -3.61
C ALA A 124 11.90 -17.23 -3.98
N ALA A 125 10.73 -16.96 -3.40
CA ALA A 125 9.50 -17.72 -3.59
C ALA A 125 8.61 -17.22 -4.75
N ARG A 126 9.12 -16.29 -5.57
CA ARG A 126 8.40 -15.55 -6.64
C ARG A 126 7.49 -16.43 -7.52
N SER A 127 7.98 -17.59 -7.96
CA SER A 127 7.22 -18.50 -8.84
C SER A 127 6.22 -19.40 -8.11
N ALA A 128 6.43 -19.68 -6.82
CA ALA A 128 5.64 -20.68 -6.10
C ALA A 128 4.30 -20.14 -5.58
N ALA A 129 4.21 -18.83 -5.35
CA ALA A 129 3.04 -18.19 -4.75
C ALA A 129 2.12 -17.48 -5.78
N CYS A 130 2.43 -17.54 -7.07
CA CYS A 130 1.79 -16.69 -8.10
C CYS A 130 1.88 -15.19 -7.76
N LEU A 131 2.97 -14.77 -7.13
CA LEU A 131 3.22 -13.37 -6.74
C LEU A 131 4.60 -12.95 -7.24
N ASP A 132 4.61 -12.03 -8.19
CA ASP A 132 5.81 -11.34 -8.64
C ASP A 132 5.99 -10.06 -7.80
N LEU A 133 6.64 -10.22 -6.63
CA LEU A 133 6.86 -9.11 -5.71
C LEU A 133 8.27 -8.52 -5.84
N SER A 134 8.30 -7.21 -6.06
CA SER A 134 9.47 -6.36 -5.90
C SER A 134 9.33 -5.49 -4.66
N PHE A 135 10.45 -5.10 -4.05
CA PHE A 135 10.44 -4.38 -2.77
C PHE A 135 11.20 -3.05 -2.87
N CYS A 136 10.64 -1.97 -2.31
CA CYS A 136 11.27 -0.65 -2.19
C CYS A 136 11.15 -0.16 -0.74
N PRO A 137 12.25 0.06 -0.01
CA PRO A 137 12.16 0.69 1.30
C PRO A 137 11.72 2.15 1.12
N VAL A 138 10.96 2.69 2.08
CA VAL A 138 10.48 4.09 2.06
C VAL A 138 11.44 5.07 2.73
N ASP A 139 12.39 4.56 3.51
CA ASP A 139 13.42 5.28 4.25
C ASP A 139 14.73 5.47 3.45
N VAL A 140 14.70 5.17 2.14
CA VAL A 140 15.81 5.44 1.22
C VAL A 140 15.82 6.90 0.76
N ASP A 141 16.89 7.28 0.08
CA ASP A 141 16.98 8.56 -0.60
C ASP A 141 15.75 8.82 -1.50
N PRO A 142 15.10 10.01 -1.41
CA PRO A 142 13.91 10.31 -2.19
C PRO A 142 14.06 10.12 -3.70
N MET A 143 15.25 10.34 -4.25
CA MET A 143 15.53 10.10 -5.67
C MET A 143 15.39 8.62 -6.04
N ILE A 144 15.82 7.72 -5.16
CA ILE A 144 15.67 6.28 -5.35
C ILE A 144 14.19 5.91 -5.32
N LEU A 145 13.44 6.41 -4.35
CA LEU A 145 12.00 6.18 -4.23
C LEU A 145 11.27 6.63 -5.50
N VAL A 146 11.49 7.88 -5.93
CA VAL A 146 10.86 8.46 -7.14
C VAL A 146 11.25 7.67 -8.38
N LYS A 147 12.54 7.37 -8.58
CA LYS A 147 13.02 6.65 -9.76
C LYS A 147 12.45 5.24 -9.83
N ARG A 148 12.36 4.53 -8.70
CA ARG A 148 11.76 3.19 -8.64
C ARG A 148 10.27 3.23 -8.91
N SER A 149 9.54 4.18 -8.33
CA SER A 149 8.10 4.36 -8.61
C SER A 149 7.83 4.57 -10.09
N ILE A 150 8.58 5.47 -10.75
CA ILE A 150 8.46 5.72 -12.19
C ILE A 150 8.82 4.48 -13.00
N PHE A 151 9.93 3.82 -12.66
CA PHE A 151 10.39 2.63 -13.38
C PHE A 151 9.35 1.52 -13.34
N PHE A 152 8.83 1.17 -12.16
CA PHE A 152 7.84 0.10 -12.01
C PHE A 152 6.49 0.50 -12.59
N SER A 153 6.07 1.76 -12.47
CA SER A 153 4.86 2.25 -13.14
C SER A 153 4.95 2.05 -14.65
N ASN A 154 6.09 2.41 -15.27
CA ASN A 154 6.29 2.20 -16.70
C ASN A 154 6.40 0.71 -17.05
N LEU A 155 7.13 -0.08 -16.26
CA LEU A 155 7.30 -1.51 -16.49
C LEU A 155 5.95 -2.24 -16.50
N PHE A 156 5.09 -1.91 -15.55
CA PHE A 156 3.75 -2.47 -15.42
C PHE A 156 2.77 -1.95 -16.48
N ALA A 157 2.93 -0.69 -16.90
CA ALA A 157 2.12 -0.07 -17.94
C ALA A 157 2.48 -0.52 -19.36
N TYR A 158 3.71 -1.04 -19.55
CA TYR A 158 4.24 -1.39 -20.86
C TYR A 158 3.56 -2.62 -21.45
N ASP A 159 3.05 -2.47 -22.67
CA ASP A 159 2.58 -3.59 -23.48
C ASP A 159 3.65 -3.98 -24.50
N ARG A 160 4.03 -5.27 -24.49
CA ARG A 160 5.09 -5.78 -25.36
C ARG A 160 4.66 -5.83 -26.83
N ASP A 161 3.39 -6.10 -27.10
CA ASP A 161 2.85 -6.25 -28.44
C ASP A 161 2.62 -4.87 -29.06
N ALA A 162 1.99 -3.96 -28.31
CA ALA A 162 1.75 -2.59 -28.74
C ALA A 162 2.98 -1.67 -28.63
N ARG A 163 4.07 -2.15 -28.02
CA ARG A 163 5.33 -1.40 -27.74
C ARG A 163 5.09 0.00 -27.16
N SER A 164 4.12 0.12 -26.27
CA SER A 164 3.66 1.40 -25.74
C SER A 164 3.06 1.26 -24.33
N LEU A 165 2.94 2.40 -23.63
CA LEU A 165 2.37 2.50 -22.29
C LEU A 165 0.85 2.65 -22.40
N VAL A 166 0.16 1.53 -22.51
CA VAL A 166 -1.29 1.49 -22.76
C VAL A 166 -2.09 0.94 -21.57
N LYS A 167 -1.42 0.60 -20.47
CA LYS A 167 -2.06 0.03 -19.28
C LYS A 167 -1.88 0.98 -18.10
N GLY A 168 -2.93 1.12 -17.31
CA GLY A 168 -2.87 1.74 -16.00
C GLY A 168 -2.35 0.76 -14.94
N THR A 169 -2.18 1.30 -13.75
CA THR A 169 -1.72 0.59 -12.56
C THR A 169 -2.66 0.89 -11.40
N VAL A 170 -2.61 0.08 -10.35
CA VAL A 170 -3.40 0.26 -9.14
C VAL A 170 -2.45 0.49 -7.97
N LEU A 171 -2.69 1.51 -7.16
CA LEU A 171 -2.01 1.72 -5.89
C LEU A 171 -2.89 1.21 -4.76
N LEU A 172 -2.49 0.09 -4.19
CA LEU A 172 -3.11 -0.48 -3.01
C LEU A 172 -2.60 0.23 -1.75
N VAL A 173 -3.52 0.66 -0.90
CA VAL A 173 -3.21 1.28 0.40
C VAL A 173 -3.64 0.38 1.56
N PRO A 174 -2.87 0.34 2.67
CA PRO A 174 -3.25 -0.43 3.84
C PRO A 174 -4.53 0.16 4.46
N PRO A 175 -5.35 -0.68 5.13
CA PRO A 175 -6.48 -0.18 5.88
C PRO A 175 -6.00 0.82 6.93
N LEU A 176 -6.84 1.79 7.27
CA LEU A 176 -6.60 2.63 8.44
C LEU A 176 -6.34 1.69 9.63
N PRO A 177 -5.26 1.88 10.41
CA PRO A 177 -5.21 1.24 11.70
C PRO A 177 -6.44 1.71 12.45
N SER A 178 -7.38 0.80 12.72
CA SER A 178 -8.54 1.03 13.58
C SER A 178 -8.02 1.80 14.77
N ALA A 179 -8.49 3.04 14.95
CA ALA A 179 -7.89 4.04 15.83
C ALA A 179 -7.18 3.37 17.01
N ARG A 180 -5.87 3.61 17.16
CA ARG A 180 -5.21 3.40 18.46
C ARG A 180 -6.14 4.09 19.45
N ARG A 181 -6.89 3.31 20.24
CA ARG A 181 -7.79 3.87 21.24
C ARG A 181 -6.91 4.80 22.06
N GLU A 182 -7.25 6.07 22.05
CA GLU A 182 -6.75 7.07 22.99
C GLU A 182 -7.10 6.60 24.40
N THR A 183 -6.33 5.66 24.94
CA THR A 183 -6.45 5.21 26.33
C THR A 183 -5.13 5.25 27.08
N ASP A 184 -4.00 5.56 26.42
CA ASP A 184 -2.67 5.49 27.05
C ASP A 184 -2.00 6.82 27.44
N HIS A 185 -2.71 7.96 27.35
CA HIS A 185 -2.13 9.25 27.76
C HIS A 185 -2.89 10.07 28.80
N ARG A 186 -3.97 9.52 29.40
CA ARG A 186 -4.68 10.19 30.50
C ARG A 186 -4.50 9.57 31.89
N ALA A 187 -3.65 8.54 32.03
CA ALA A 187 -3.37 7.88 33.30
C ALA A 187 -2.08 8.34 34.01
N LYS A 188 -1.48 9.47 33.61
CA LYS A 188 -0.34 10.09 34.31
C LYS A 188 -0.53 11.60 34.49
N MET A 189 -1.61 11.98 35.16
CA MET A 189 -1.67 13.25 35.89
C MET A 189 -2.41 13.00 37.21
N THR A 190 -1.71 12.41 38.16
CA THR A 190 -2.02 12.63 39.58
C THR A 190 -1.80 14.12 39.87
N PRO A 191 -2.79 14.86 40.39
CA PRO A 191 -2.53 16.18 40.92
C PRO A 191 -1.74 16.02 42.21
N GLU A 192 -0.51 16.55 42.23
CA GLU A 192 0.24 16.72 43.47
C GLU A 192 -0.53 17.67 44.39
N THR A 193 -0.83 17.18 45.58
CA THR A 193 -1.38 17.93 46.70
C THR A 193 -0.39 19.04 47.10
N PRO A 194 -0.80 20.32 47.19
CA PRO A 194 0.10 21.35 47.69
C PRO A 194 0.31 21.14 49.20
N SER A 195 1.55 20.80 49.54
CA SER A 195 2.10 20.82 50.90
C SER A 195 2.07 22.25 51.45
N THR A 196 1.23 22.50 52.45
CA THR A 196 1.32 23.70 53.30
C THR A 196 2.06 23.35 54.58
N LEU A 197 3.37 23.61 54.59
CA LEU A 197 4.18 23.73 55.80
C LEU A 197 5.20 24.85 55.56
N PHE A 198 4.93 26.05 56.08
CA PHE A 198 5.95 26.87 56.75
C PHE A 198 5.27 27.89 57.65
N SER A 199 5.31 27.60 58.94
CA SER A 199 5.22 28.56 60.04
C SER A 199 6.59 29.23 60.20
N GLY A 200 6.63 30.54 60.41
CA GLY A 200 7.85 31.27 60.79
C GLY A 200 7.54 32.68 61.26
N ALA A 201 7.68 32.90 62.56
CA ALA A 201 7.37 34.10 63.34
C ALA A 201 8.45 35.19 63.29
N ALA A 202 8.06 36.43 63.64
CA ALA A 202 8.79 37.56 64.24
C ALA A 202 8.13 38.87 63.75
N SER A 203 7.72 39.86 64.54
CA SER A 203 7.96 40.26 65.93
C SER A 203 6.75 41.01 66.47
#